data_AF-A0A7J8CTM0-F1
#
_entry.id   AF-A0A7J8CTM0-F1
#
_cell.length_a   1.000
_cell.length_b   1.000
_cell.length_c   1.000
_cell.angle_alpha   90.00
_cell.angle_beta   90.00
_cell.angle_gamma   90.00
#
_symmetry.space_group_name_H-M   'P 1'
#
loop_
_entity.id
_entity.type
_entity.pdbx_description
1 polymer ?
#
loop_
_entity_poly.entity_id
_entity_poly.type
_entity_poly.pdbx_seq_one_letter_code
_entity_poly.pdbx_strand_id
1 'polypeptide(L)'
;MAPQIDYTAMVFKPIVEKFGFKLNCDIKMRGYYPKGGGEVIVQMSPVKRLNPVILTERGSVTKIHGRAFVAGVLPFKVAKEIAAAAVRCIRKEFRDLYVNIQPVQEPKDQAFGNGSGIIVIAETSTGCLLAGSSLGKRGVNADKVGIEAAEMLLANLRYGGAVDEYLQDQLIIFMALASGVSRIKTGPVTLHTQTAIHFAEQLAKAKFTVKKSEDEEDASKDTYIIECQGIGMTNPNL
;
A
#
# COMPACT_ATOMS: atom_id res chain seq x y z
N MET A 1 -7.39 -9.32 -1.31
CA MET A 1 -6.37 -10.23 -0.71
C MET A 1 -5.57 -9.40 0.28
N ALA A 2 -5.08 -9.96 1.38
CA ALA A 2 -4.28 -9.17 2.32
C ALA A 2 -2.97 -8.67 1.65
N PRO A 3 -2.55 -7.41 1.88
CA PRO A 3 -1.29 -6.91 1.36
C PRO A 3 -0.08 -7.73 1.84
N GLN A 4 0.96 -7.76 1.01
CA GLN A 4 2.23 -8.44 1.33
C GLN A 4 3.02 -7.64 2.38
N ILE A 5 3.95 -8.28 3.10
CA ILE A 5 4.80 -7.57 4.08
C ILE A 5 5.60 -6.42 3.46
N ASP A 6 5.97 -6.54 2.17
CA ASP A 6 6.63 -5.46 1.44
C ASP A 6 5.74 -4.22 1.30
N TYR A 7 4.42 -4.39 1.19
CA TYR A 7 3.48 -3.27 1.20
C TYR A 7 3.53 -2.57 2.56
N THR A 8 3.54 -3.33 3.66
CA THR A 8 3.67 -2.75 5.00
C THR A 8 4.96 -1.93 5.14
N ALA A 9 6.08 -2.47 4.68
CA ALA A 9 7.39 -1.83 4.82
C ALA A 9 7.59 -0.63 3.87
N MET A 10 7.13 -0.74 2.63
CA MET A 10 7.43 0.22 1.56
C MET A 10 6.32 1.25 1.32
N VAL A 11 5.07 0.99 1.73
CA VAL A 11 3.91 1.86 1.46
C VAL A 11 3.26 2.31 2.77
N PHE A 12 2.77 1.37 3.58
CA PHE A 12 2.05 1.71 4.81
C PHE A 12 2.94 2.43 5.82
N LYS A 13 4.13 1.89 6.12
CA LYS A 13 5.06 2.46 7.11
C LYS A 13 5.38 3.94 6.82
N PRO A 14 5.89 4.34 5.64
CA PRO A 14 6.22 5.74 5.39
C PRO A 14 5.03 6.69 5.52
N ILE A 15 3.81 6.22 5.25
CA ILE A 15 2.61 7.04 5.35
C ILE A 15 2.08 7.09 6.79
N VAL A 16 2.05 5.97 7.50
CA VAL A 16 1.55 5.93 8.88
C VAL A 16 2.46 6.67 9.85
N GLU A 17 3.78 6.73 9.58
CA GLU A 17 4.72 7.55 10.36
C GLU A 17 4.40 9.06 10.31
N LYS A 18 3.64 9.53 9.31
CA LYS A 18 3.13 10.93 9.26
C LYS A 18 2.18 11.25 10.42
N PHE A 19 1.62 10.25 11.10
CA PHE A 19 0.85 10.43 12.35
C PHE A 19 1.75 10.71 13.57
N GLY A 20 3.06 10.91 13.39
CA GLY A 20 3.95 11.40 14.44
C GLY A 20 4.61 10.32 15.28
N PHE A 21 4.71 9.08 14.77
CA PHE A 21 5.44 7.99 15.40
C PHE A 21 6.43 7.35 14.43
N LYS A 22 7.34 6.53 14.95
CA LYS A 22 8.28 5.74 14.15
C LYS A 22 7.96 4.26 14.28
N LEU A 23 7.95 3.56 13.16
CA LEU A 23 7.67 2.13 13.03
C LEU A 23 8.90 1.44 12.45
N ASN A 24 9.64 0.70 13.27
CA ASN A 24 10.63 -0.22 12.76
C ASN A 24 9.96 -1.55 12.41
N CYS A 25 10.24 -2.07 11.21
CA CYS A 25 9.70 -3.33 10.71
C CYS A 25 10.86 -4.09 10.08
N ASP A 26 11.38 -5.06 10.83
CA ASP A 26 12.54 -5.87 10.45
C ASP A 26 12.08 -7.27 10.03
N ILE A 27 12.25 -7.59 8.75
CA ILE A 27 11.80 -8.84 8.16
C ILE A 27 12.92 -9.87 8.34
N LYS A 28 12.81 -10.71 9.38
CA LYS A 28 13.80 -11.74 9.70
C LYS A 28 13.69 -12.96 8.80
N MET A 29 12.44 -13.37 8.52
CA MET A 29 12.16 -14.54 7.71
C MET A 29 10.91 -14.29 6.87
N ARG A 30 10.99 -14.55 5.57
CA ARG A 30 9.82 -14.54 4.69
C ARG A 30 9.17 -15.91 4.68
N GLY A 31 7.87 -15.98 4.97
CA GLY A 31 7.11 -17.23 4.97
C GLY A 31 6.07 -17.27 3.88
N TYR A 32 6.02 -18.36 3.12
CA TYR A 32 5.10 -18.52 2.00
C TYR A 32 4.06 -19.61 2.24
N TYR A 33 2.80 -19.34 1.85
CA TYR A 33 1.71 -20.32 1.90
C TYR A 33 2.08 -21.60 1.12
N PRO A 34 1.69 -22.80 1.59
CA PRO A 34 0.89 -23.08 2.79
C PRO A 34 1.69 -23.17 4.07
N LYS A 35 3.03 -23.27 3.98
CA LYS A 35 3.88 -23.57 5.14
C LYS A 35 4.00 -22.39 6.10
N GLY A 36 3.92 -21.15 5.60
CA GLY A 36 4.10 -19.96 6.43
C GLY A 36 5.54 -19.89 6.95
N GLY A 37 5.73 -19.70 8.25
CA GLY A 37 7.05 -19.61 8.88
C GLY A 37 7.75 -18.27 8.70
N GLY A 38 6.99 -17.22 8.40
CA GLY A 38 7.51 -15.86 8.34
C GLY A 38 7.70 -15.28 9.73
N GLU A 39 8.72 -14.46 9.90
CA GLU A 39 9.08 -13.79 11.14
C GLU A 39 9.39 -12.32 10.86
N VAL A 40 8.70 -11.44 11.57
CA VAL A 40 8.88 -10.00 11.48
C VAL A 40 8.99 -9.45 12.90
N ILE A 41 10.01 -8.65 13.14
CA ILE A 41 10.17 -7.91 14.40
C ILE A 41 9.66 -6.49 14.16
N VAL A 42 8.60 -6.12 14.87
CA VAL A 42 8.03 -4.78 14.84
C VAL A 42 8.38 -4.06 16.12
N GLN A 43 8.95 -2.85 16.01
CA GLN A 43 9.28 -2.01 17.16
C GLN A 43 8.76 -0.60 16.93
N MET A 44 8.17 -0.01 17.95
CA MET A 44 7.75 1.39 17.93
C MET A 44 7.98 2.01 19.30
N SER A 45 8.30 3.31 19.31
CA SER A 45 8.29 4.09 20.54
C SER A 45 6.86 4.54 20.83
N PRO A 46 6.40 4.45 22.08
CA PRO A 46 5.07 4.93 22.43
C PRO A 46 5.00 6.45 22.20
N VAL A 47 3.82 6.93 21.80
CA VAL A 47 3.55 8.37 21.59
C VAL A 47 2.40 8.84 22.46
N LYS A 48 2.47 10.09 22.92
CA LYS A 48 1.44 10.67 23.79
C LYS A 48 0.11 10.85 23.05
N ARG A 49 0.17 11.25 21.77
CA ARG A 49 -0.95 11.45 20.85
C ARG A 49 -0.49 11.17 19.42
N LEU A 50 -1.45 10.92 18.53
CA LEU A 50 -1.22 10.86 17.08
C LEU A 50 -1.53 12.21 16.44
N ASN A 51 -0.74 12.60 15.45
CA ASN A 51 -0.97 13.79 14.62
C ASN A 51 -1.97 13.47 13.50
N PRO A 52 -2.85 14.41 13.12
CA PRO A 52 -3.69 14.24 11.95
C PRO A 52 -2.86 14.33 10.67
N VAL A 53 -3.36 13.74 9.58
CA VAL A 53 -2.71 13.78 8.26
C VAL A 53 -3.61 14.40 7.21
N ILE A 54 -3.01 15.11 6.25
CA ILE A 54 -3.69 15.64 5.07
C ILE A 54 -2.98 15.06 3.85
N LEU A 55 -3.64 14.14 3.16
CA LEU A 55 -3.19 13.47 1.94
C LEU A 55 -4.23 13.67 0.85
N THR A 56 -4.45 14.93 0.46
CA THR A 56 -5.48 15.31 -0.52
C THR A 56 -4.91 15.61 -1.90
N GLU A 57 -3.60 15.90 -1.98
CA GLU A 57 -2.91 16.23 -3.21
C GLU A 57 -2.04 15.07 -3.66
N ARG A 58 -2.41 14.43 -4.77
CA ARG A 58 -1.63 13.31 -5.35
C ARG A 58 -0.36 13.80 -6.04
N GLY A 59 -0.39 14.95 -6.70
CA GLY A 59 0.71 15.39 -7.57
C GLY A 59 0.89 14.50 -8.81
N SER A 60 2.07 14.62 -9.44
CA SER A 60 2.47 13.82 -10.61
C SER A 60 3.29 12.61 -10.20
N VAL A 61 3.21 11.51 -10.95
CA VAL A 61 4.05 10.32 -10.73
C VAL A 61 5.49 10.66 -11.13
N THR A 62 6.43 10.49 -10.22
CA THR A 62 7.86 10.83 -10.42
C THR A 62 8.70 9.61 -10.80
N LYS A 63 8.36 8.44 -10.25
CA LYS A 63 8.98 7.16 -10.60
C LYS A 63 8.08 6.00 -10.22
N ILE A 64 8.28 4.86 -10.88
CA ILE A 64 7.73 3.57 -10.48
C ILE A 64 8.88 2.63 -10.15
N HIS A 65 8.78 1.94 -9.03
CA HIS A 65 9.80 1.00 -8.61
C HIS A 65 9.19 -0.18 -7.87
N GLY A 66 9.97 -1.21 -7.59
CA GLY A 66 9.48 -2.35 -6.84
C GLY A 66 10.40 -3.54 -6.90
N ARG A 67 9.87 -4.70 -6.51
CA ARG A 67 10.59 -5.97 -6.54
C ARG A 67 9.68 -7.10 -7.03
N ALA A 68 10.23 -7.96 -7.88
CA ALA A 68 9.64 -9.25 -8.20
C ALA A 68 10.53 -10.32 -7.55
N PHE A 69 9.96 -11.22 -6.76
CA PHE A 69 10.73 -12.16 -5.96
C PHE A 69 10.37 -13.61 -6.27
N VAL A 70 11.33 -14.49 -6.01
CA VAL A 70 11.15 -15.94 -5.90
C VAL A 70 11.87 -16.44 -4.65
N ALA A 71 11.33 -17.50 -4.04
CA ALA A 71 11.88 -18.14 -2.86
C ALA A 71 11.85 -19.68 -3.00
N GLY A 72 12.70 -20.34 -2.21
CA GLY A 72 12.80 -21.79 -2.19
C GLY A 72 13.36 -22.35 -3.50
N VAL A 73 12.69 -23.35 -4.07
CA VAL A 73 13.18 -24.06 -5.27
C VAL A 73 12.80 -23.38 -6.59
N LEU A 74 12.08 -22.25 -6.53
CA LEU A 74 11.62 -21.57 -7.73
C LEU A 74 12.80 -20.91 -8.49
N PRO A 75 12.92 -21.10 -9.81
CA PRO A 75 14.02 -20.52 -10.58
C PRO A 75 14.00 -18.99 -10.60
N PHE A 76 15.17 -18.36 -10.46
CA PHE A 76 15.33 -16.89 -10.56
C PHE A 76 14.77 -16.28 -11.85
N LYS A 77 14.73 -17.07 -12.95
CA LYS A 77 14.13 -16.65 -14.22
C LYS A 77 12.66 -16.22 -14.07
N VAL A 78 11.91 -16.87 -13.17
CA VAL A 78 10.50 -16.54 -12.91
C VAL A 78 10.37 -15.10 -12.39
N ALA A 79 11.23 -14.66 -11.46
CA ALA A 79 11.24 -13.27 -10.99
C ALA A 79 11.54 -12.27 -12.13
N LYS A 80 12.46 -12.62 -13.03
CA LYS A 80 12.78 -11.77 -14.21
C LYS A 80 11.60 -11.65 -15.16
N GLU A 81 10.90 -12.75 -15.43
CA GLU A 81 9.71 -12.79 -16.29
C GLU A 81 8.58 -11.93 -15.70
N ILE A 82 8.28 -12.10 -14.39
CA ILE A 82 7.29 -11.29 -13.67
C ILE A 82 7.64 -9.79 -13.76
N ALA A 83 8.89 -9.42 -13.46
CA ALA A 83 9.34 -8.02 -13.53
C ALA A 83 9.21 -7.46 -14.95
N ALA A 84 9.68 -8.19 -15.96
CA ALA A 84 9.60 -7.76 -17.36
C ALA A 84 8.15 -7.57 -17.83
N ALA A 85 7.24 -8.46 -17.44
CA ALA A 85 5.82 -8.34 -17.78
C ALA A 85 5.18 -7.11 -17.15
N ALA A 86 5.48 -6.82 -15.88
CA ALA A 86 5.01 -5.62 -15.20
C ALA A 86 5.54 -4.34 -15.88
N VAL A 87 6.84 -4.28 -16.18
CA VAL A 87 7.44 -3.14 -16.91
C VAL A 87 6.77 -2.93 -18.26
N ARG A 88 6.57 -3.99 -19.05
CA ARG A 88 5.89 -3.91 -20.35
C ARG A 88 4.47 -3.35 -20.23
N CYS A 89 3.73 -3.76 -19.20
CA CYS A 89 2.37 -3.26 -18.94
C CYS A 89 2.40 -1.77 -18.56
N ILE A 90 3.23 -1.38 -17.60
CA ILE A 90 3.36 0.02 -17.12
C ILE A 90 3.78 0.97 -18.25
N ARG A 91 4.70 0.54 -19.12
CA ARG A 91 5.20 1.35 -20.26
C ARG A 91 4.14 1.67 -21.31
N LYS A 92 2.99 1.01 -21.31
CA LYS A 92 1.86 1.37 -22.20
C LYS A 92 1.30 2.75 -21.86
N GLU A 93 1.29 3.13 -20.59
CA GLU A 93 0.80 4.43 -20.09
C GLU A 93 1.94 5.39 -19.74
N PHE A 94 3.03 4.87 -19.16
CA PHE A 94 4.16 5.67 -18.69
C PHE A 94 5.41 5.44 -19.55
N ARG A 95 5.43 6.06 -20.75
CA ARG A 95 6.48 5.82 -21.75
C ARG A 95 7.88 6.28 -21.32
N ASP A 96 7.99 7.47 -20.73
CA ASP A 96 9.29 8.11 -20.42
C ASP A 96 9.62 8.14 -18.92
N LEU A 97 8.77 7.56 -18.08
CA LEU A 97 8.97 7.56 -16.63
C LEU A 97 10.14 6.65 -16.22
N TYR A 98 10.85 6.96 -15.14
CA TYR A 98 11.78 6.00 -14.55
C TYR A 98 11.01 4.81 -13.96
N VAL A 99 11.29 3.60 -14.45
CA VAL A 99 10.66 2.35 -13.99
C VAL A 99 11.76 1.33 -13.64
N ASN A 100 11.85 0.94 -12.37
CA ASN A 100 12.85 -0.03 -11.90
C ASN A 100 12.23 -1.10 -10.98
N ILE A 101 11.97 -2.28 -11.51
CA ILE A 101 11.45 -3.42 -10.76
C ILE A 101 12.56 -4.46 -10.64
N GLN A 102 13.11 -4.64 -9.44
CA GLN A 102 14.25 -5.51 -9.21
C GLN A 102 13.81 -6.99 -9.10
N PRO A 103 14.34 -7.90 -9.94
CA PRO A 103 14.18 -9.33 -9.72
C PRO A 103 15.05 -9.78 -8.54
N VAL A 104 14.47 -10.53 -7.60
CA VAL A 104 15.13 -10.98 -6.37
C VAL A 104 14.96 -12.48 -6.19
N GLN A 105 16.05 -13.18 -5.86
CA GLN A 105 16.01 -14.52 -5.27
C GLN A 105 16.15 -14.35 -3.77
N GLU A 106 15.14 -14.73 -2.99
CA GLU A 106 15.26 -14.68 -1.53
C GLU A 106 16.37 -15.63 -1.05
N PRO A 107 17.24 -15.18 -0.14
CA PRO A 107 18.24 -16.03 0.47
C PRO A 107 17.60 -17.23 1.19
N LYS A 108 18.26 -18.39 1.15
CA LYS A 108 17.72 -19.63 1.75
C LYS A 108 17.59 -19.55 3.27
N ASP A 109 18.41 -18.72 3.91
CA ASP A 109 18.43 -18.43 5.34
C ASP A 109 17.48 -17.28 5.74
N GLN A 110 16.78 -16.66 4.78
CA GLN A 110 15.85 -15.55 5.01
C GLN A 110 14.46 -15.80 4.40
N ALA A 111 14.21 -17.01 3.88
CA ALA A 111 12.91 -17.41 3.37
C ALA A 111 12.60 -18.89 3.63
N PHE A 112 11.40 -19.16 4.13
CA PHE A 112 10.86 -20.49 4.33
C PHE A 112 9.72 -20.80 3.35
N GLY A 113 9.83 -21.95 2.69
CA GLY A 113 8.88 -22.42 1.68
C GLY A 113 9.19 -21.91 0.27
N ASN A 114 8.26 -22.16 -0.65
CA ASN A 114 8.36 -21.75 -2.05
C ASN A 114 7.33 -20.66 -2.29
N GLY A 115 7.74 -19.56 -2.92
CA GLY A 115 6.83 -18.48 -3.24
C GLY A 115 7.40 -17.58 -4.31
N SER A 116 6.53 -16.99 -5.11
CA SER A 116 6.90 -15.93 -6.04
C SER A 116 5.85 -14.83 -6.00
N GLY A 117 6.23 -13.66 -6.47
CA GLY A 117 5.31 -12.52 -6.48
C GLY A 117 6.02 -11.25 -6.87
N ILE A 118 5.28 -10.16 -6.78
CA ILE A 118 5.74 -8.84 -7.13
C ILE A 118 4.96 -7.79 -6.32
N ILE A 119 5.66 -6.73 -5.99
CA ILE A 119 5.09 -5.45 -5.59
C ILE A 119 5.68 -4.36 -6.49
N VAL A 120 4.81 -3.48 -6.99
CA VAL A 120 5.15 -2.29 -7.77
C VAL A 120 4.56 -1.07 -7.09
N ILE A 121 5.31 0.02 -7.04
CA ILE A 121 5.00 1.22 -6.26
C ILE A 121 5.26 2.44 -7.11
N ALA A 122 4.26 3.31 -7.24
CA ALA A 122 4.41 4.64 -7.78
C ALA A 122 4.67 5.64 -6.65
N GLU A 123 5.72 6.44 -6.80
CA GLU A 123 5.96 7.61 -5.94
C GLU A 123 5.54 8.88 -6.68
N THR A 124 4.90 9.80 -5.97
CA THR A 124 4.46 11.07 -6.54
C THR A 124 5.24 12.26 -6.01
N SER A 125 5.12 13.40 -6.67
CA SER A 125 5.80 14.66 -6.31
C SER A 125 5.40 15.19 -4.93
N THR A 126 4.26 14.76 -4.39
CA THR A 126 3.75 15.13 -3.05
C THR A 126 4.08 14.08 -1.99
N GLY A 127 4.82 13.02 -2.35
CA GLY A 127 5.15 11.93 -1.44
C GLY A 127 3.98 10.98 -1.15
N CYS A 128 3.04 10.84 -2.09
CA CYS A 128 2.08 9.74 -2.09
C CYS A 128 2.75 8.45 -2.59
N LEU A 129 2.29 7.33 -2.05
CA LEU A 129 2.76 5.99 -2.40
C LEU A 129 1.51 5.17 -2.75
N LEU A 130 1.45 4.69 -4.00
CA LEU A 130 0.39 3.81 -4.47
C LEU A 130 1.02 2.52 -4.96
N ALA A 131 0.43 1.37 -4.63
CA ALA A 131 1.00 0.10 -5.02
C ALA A 131 0.02 -0.84 -5.73
N GLY A 132 0.61 -1.75 -6.49
CA GLY A 132 -0.03 -2.94 -6.99
C GLY A 132 0.82 -4.15 -6.65
N SER A 133 0.18 -5.28 -6.35
CA SER A 133 0.90 -6.51 -6.02
C SER A 133 0.15 -7.75 -6.50
N SER A 134 0.90 -8.81 -6.79
CA SER A 134 0.34 -10.12 -7.07
C SER A 134 1.29 -11.21 -6.59
N LEU A 135 0.73 -12.36 -6.24
CA LEU A 135 1.47 -13.55 -5.81
C LEU A 135 1.33 -14.63 -6.87
N GLY A 136 2.44 -15.32 -7.13
CA GLY A 136 2.46 -16.51 -7.97
C GLY A 136 1.61 -17.61 -7.37
N LYS A 137 0.90 -18.33 -8.24
CA LYS A 137 0.07 -19.48 -7.87
C LYS A 137 0.40 -20.64 -8.81
N ARG A 138 0.25 -21.87 -8.30
CA ARG A 138 0.46 -23.07 -9.10
C ARG A 138 -0.46 -23.03 -10.34
N GLY A 139 0.13 -23.25 -11.52
CA GLY A 139 -0.60 -23.22 -12.80
C GLY A 139 -0.83 -21.82 -13.39
N VAL A 140 -0.39 -20.75 -12.73
CA VAL A 140 -0.47 -19.38 -13.26
C VAL A 140 0.87 -18.99 -13.88
N ASN A 141 0.84 -18.43 -15.09
CA ASN A 141 2.03 -17.96 -15.80
C ASN A 141 2.64 -16.74 -15.07
N ALA A 142 3.98 -16.72 -14.97
CA ALA A 142 4.76 -15.60 -14.45
C ALA A 142 4.36 -14.25 -15.07
N ASP A 143 4.14 -14.20 -16.38
CA ASP A 143 3.74 -12.99 -17.09
C ASP A 143 2.40 -12.44 -16.56
N LYS A 144 1.45 -13.33 -16.27
CA LYS A 144 0.14 -12.95 -15.74
C LYS A 144 0.26 -12.30 -14.36
N VAL A 145 1.12 -12.83 -13.49
CA VAL A 145 1.40 -12.27 -12.16
C VAL A 145 1.95 -10.84 -12.28
N GLY A 146 2.88 -10.62 -13.20
CA GLY A 146 3.45 -9.28 -13.46
C GLY A 146 2.40 -8.29 -13.99
N ILE A 147 1.57 -8.72 -14.93
CA ILE A 147 0.48 -7.91 -15.50
C ILE A 147 -0.56 -7.56 -14.44
N GLU A 148 -1.00 -8.53 -13.62
CA GLU A 148 -1.99 -8.29 -12.58
C GLU A 148 -1.54 -7.23 -11.58
N ALA A 149 -0.28 -7.29 -11.13
CA ALA A 149 0.26 -6.28 -10.22
C ALA A 149 0.37 -4.90 -10.88
N ALA A 150 0.79 -4.85 -12.15
CA ALA A 150 0.87 -3.61 -12.90
C ALA A 150 -0.52 -2.99 -13.13
N GLU A 151 -1.53 -3.77 -13.55
CA GLU A 151 -2.89 -3.26 -13.74
C GLU A 151 -3.53 -2.82 -12.43
N MET A 152 -3.24 -3.48 -11.30
CA MET A 152 -3.67 -3.01 -9.98
C MET A 152 -3.08 -1.62 -9.65
N LEU A 153 -1.79 -1.41 -9.91
CA LEU A 153 -1.16 -0.10 -9.74
C LEU A 153 -1.79 0.94 -10.68
N LEU A 154 -1.93 0.62 -11.96
CA LEU A 154 -2.49 1.52 -12.97
C LEU A 154 -3.95 1.87 -12.66
N ALA A 155 -4.76 0.93 -12.20
CA ALA A 155 -6.13 1.21 -11.76
C ALA A 155 -6.15 2.24 -10.61
N ASN A 156 -5.33 2.04 -9.58
CA ASN A 156 -5.18 3.00 -8.48
C ASN A 156 -4.72 4.39 -8.95
N LEU A 157 -3.80 4.45 -9.93
CA LEU A 157 -3.35 5.71 -10.53
C LEU A 157 -4.42 6.38 -11.39
N ARG A 158 -5.20 5.62 -12.17
CA ARG A 158 -6.26 6.15 -13.03
C ARG A 158 -7.36 6.82 -12.23
N TYR A 159 -7.67 6.32 -11.02
CA TYR A 159 -8.67 6.94 -10.16
C TYR A 159 -8.34 8.38 -9.77
N GLY A 160 -7.07 8.74 -9.54
CA GLY A 160 -6.70 10.10 -9.12
C GLY A 160 -6.57 10.29 -7.61
N GLY A 161 -6.76 9.23 -6.82
CA GLY A 161 -6.55 9.22 -5.37
C GLY A 161 -5.10 9.51 -4.97
N ALA A 162 -4.92 10.08 -3.78
CA ALA A 162 -3.62 10.24 -3.12
C ALA A 162 -3.20 8.99 -2.32
N VAL A 163 -4.13 8.08 -2.07
CA VAL A 163 -3.90 6.78 -1.43
C VAL A 163 -4.58 5.67 -2.23
N ASP A 164 -4.00 4.47 -2.21
CA ASP A 164 -4.55 3.29 -2.90
C ASP A 164 -5.64 2.57 -2.09
N GLU A 165 -6.25 1.55 -2.72
CA GLU A 165 -7.39 0.79 -2.16
C GLU A 165 -7.12 0.11 -0.81
N TYR A 166 -5.88 -0.22 -0.49
CA TYR A 166 -5.49 -0.87 0.77
C TYR A 166 -5.08 0.14 1.83
N LEU A 167 -4.49 1.26 1.41
CA LEU A 167 -4.08 2.28 2.36
C LEU A 167 -5.30 3.02 2.93
N GLN A 168 -6.35 3.21 2.12
CA GLN A 168 -7.57 3.90 2.58
C GLN A 168 -8.20 3.29 3.84
N ASP A 169 -8.35 1.96 3.94
CA ASP A 169 -8.95 1.32 5.13
C ASP A 169 -7.96 1.27 6.30
N GLN A 170 -6.68 1.03 6.00
CA GLN A 170 -5.61 0.99 7.01
C GLN A 170 -5.45 2.31 7.76
N LEU A 171 -5.65 3.44 7.10
CA LEU A 171 -5.51 4.76 7.72
C LEU A 171 -6.69 5.15 8.62
N ILE A 172 -7.87 4.55 8.45
CA ILE A 172 -9.09 4.94 9.18
C ILE A 172 -8.88 4.91 10.70
N ILE A 173 -8.25 3.87 11.23
CA ILE A 173 -8.04 3.75 12.67
C ILE A 173 -7.12 4.86 13.21
N PHE A 174 -6.09 5.23 12.45
CA PHE A 174 -5.16 6.29 12.84
C PHE A 174 -5.84 7.66 12.74
N MET A 175 -6.63 7.90 11.69
CA MET A 175 -7.44 9.11 11.54
C MET A 175 -8.42 9.28 12.71
N ALA A 176 -9.10 8.21 13.11
CA ALA A 176 -10.04 8.23 14.23
C ALA A 176 -9.39 8.58 15.56
N LEU A 177 -8.16 8.10 15.81
CA LEU A 177 -7.44 8.31 17.07
C LEU A 177 -6.64 9.63 17.11
N ALA A 178 -6.34 10.22 15.94
CA ALA A 178 -5.54 11.43 15.82
C ALA A 178 -6.14 12.66 16.53
N SER A 179 -5.26 13.58 16.93
CA SER A 179 -5.62 14.87 17.54
C SER A 179 -5.84 15.93 16.47
N GLY A 180 -7.03 15.96 15.88
CA GLY A 180 -7.42 16.98 14.90
C GLY A 180 -8.17 16.39 13.71
N VAL A 181 -8.22 17.14 12.61
CA VAL A 181 -8.91 16.72 11.38
C VAL A 181 -7.93 16.08 10.42
N SER A 182 -8.16 14.81 10.09
CA SER A 182 -7.45 14.11 9.01
C SER A 182 -8.27 14.11 7.73
N ARG A 183 -7.60 14.22 6.58
CA ARG A 183 -8.21 14.13 5.25
C ARG A 183 -7.37 13.28 4.32
N ILE A 184 -8.00 12.34 3.62
CA ILE A 184 -7.36 11.55 2.57
C ILE A 184 -8.21 11.59 1.29
N LYS A 185 -7.55 11.74 0.15
CA LYS A 185 -8.19 11.61 -1.18
C LYS A 185 -7.97 10.18 -1.68
N THR A 186 -9.05 9.48 -1.98
CA THR A 186 -9.04 8.08 -2.42
C THR A 186 -9.65 7.97 -3.83
N GLY A 187 -9.45 6.82 -4.47
CA GLY A 187 -10.38 6.38 -5.53
C GLY A 187 -11.74 5.96 -4.95
N PRO A 188 -12.49 5.08 -5.65
CA PRO A 188 -13.75 4.55 -5.14
C PRO A 188 -13.59 3.94 -3.74
N VAL A 189 -14.48 4.32 -2.82
CA VAL A 189 -14.41 3.84 -1.45
C VAL A 189 -14.80 2.36 -1.41
N THR A 190 -13.87 1.51 -0.95
CA THR A 190 -14.13 0.06 -0.90
C THR A 190 -15.06 -0.32 0.24
N LEU A 191 -15.67 -1.51 0.14
CA LEU A 191 -16.43 -2.11 1.25
C LEU A 191 -15.58 -2.29 2.51
N HIS A 192 -14.29 -2.56 2.38
CA HIS A 192 -13.36 -2.65 3.51
C HIS A 192 -13.23 -1.30 4.23
N THR A 193 -13.06 -0.21 3.49
CA THR A 193 -12.99 1.15 4.05
C THR A 193 -14.31 1.57 4.69
N GLN A 194 -15.45 1.30 4.04
CA GLN A 194 -16.77 1.56 4.64
C GLN A 194 -16.96 0.81 5.96
N THR A 195 -16.53 -0.45 6.00
CA THR A 195 -16.58 -1.28 7.21
C THR A 195 -15.65 -0.74 8.31
N ALA A 196 -14.43 -0.33 7.93
CA ALA A 196 -13.47 0.26 8.87
C ALA A 196 -14.01 1.56 9.48
N ILE A 197 -14.62 2.43 8.66
CA ILE A 197 -15.28 3.67 9.12
C ILE A 197 -16.41 3.32 10.10
N HIS A 198 -17.30 2.40 9.72
CA HIS A 198 -18.44 1.99 10.54
C HIS A 198 -18.02 1.53 11.94
N PHE A 199 -16.98 0.71 12.05
CA PHE A 199 -16.49 0.26 13.36
C PHE A 199 -15.71 1.34 14.10
N ALA A 200 -14.95 2.18 13.41
CA ALA A 200 -14.26 3.31 14.04
C ALA A 200 -15.26 4.30 14.68
N GLU A 201 -16.36 4.62 13.99
CA GLU A 201 -17.43 5.47 14.53
C GLU A 201 -18.13 4.83 15.73
N GLN A 202 -18.42 3.52 15.67
CA GLN A 202 -19.08 2.83 16.77
C GLN A 202 -18.20 2.73 18.03
N LEU A 203 -16.93 2.36 17.86
CA LEU A 203 -16.01 2.07 18.96
C LEU A 203 -15.36 3.33 19.52
N ALA A 204 -14.85 4.21 18.66
CA ALA A 204 -14.12 5.40 19.07
C ALA A 204 -15.01 6.64 19.19
N LYS A 205 -16.23 6.64 18.63
CA LYS A 205 -17.09 7.84 18.49
C LYS A 205 -16.46 8.98 17.68
N ALA A 206 -15.45 8.65 16.86
CA ALA A 206 -14.95 9.55 15.83
C ALA A 206 -16.07 9.82 14.80
N LYS A 207 -16.00 10.95 14.10
CA LYS A 207 -16.97 11.30 13.05
C LYS A 207 -16.27 11.30 11.70
N PHE A 208 -16.77 10.48 10.77
CA PHE A 208 -16.28 10.47 9.40
C PHE A 208 -17.26 11.19 8.47
N THR A 209 -16.72 11.75 7.40
CA THR A 209 -17.49 12.30 6.30
C THR A 209 -16.83 11.87 5.01
N VAL A 210 -17.61 11.25 4.13
CA VAL A 210 -17.16 10.79 2.82
C VAL A 210 -17.90 11.62 1.78
N LYS A 211 -17.17 12.39 0.98
CA LYS A 211 -17.72 13.22 -0.10
C LYS A 211 -17.05 12.88 -1.40
N LYS A 212 -17.81 12.86 -2.49
CA LYS A 212 -17.22 12.81 -3.83
C LYS A 212 -16.45 14.11 -4.06
N SER A 213 -15.25 14.02 -4.61
CA SER A 213 -14.43 15.19 -4.92
C SER A 213 -14.94 15.82 -6.21
N GLU A 214 -15.30 17.10 -6.17
CA GLU A 214 -15.77 17.85 -7.34
C GLU A 214 -14.61 18.58 -8.06
N ASP A 215 -13.43 18.67 -7.42
CA ASP A 215 -12.27 19.47 -7.86
C ASP A 215 -11.39 18.83 -8.95
N GLU A 216 -11.95 18.08 -9.90
CA GLU A 216 -11.15 17.58 -11.03
C GLU A 216 -11.60 18.19 -12.37
N GLU A 217 -10.64 18.73 -13.12
CA GLU A 217 -10.76 19.13 -14.54
C GLU A 217 -11.24 17.98 -15.44
N ASP A 218 -11.32 16.76 -14.89
CA ASP A 218 -11.76 15.54 -15.53
C ASP A 218 -12.90 14.90 -14.71
N ALA A 219 -14.14 15.31 -15.02
CA ALA A 219 -15.36 14.81 -14.39
C ALA A 219 -15.58 13.28 -14.51
N SER A 220 -14.71 12.58 -15.26
CA SER A 220 -14.74 11.12 -15.39
C SER A 220 -14.10 10.37 -14.21
N LYS A 221 -13.32 11.06 -13.36
CA LYS A 221 -12.61 10.41 -12.26
C LYS A 221 -13.45 10.29 -11.00
N ASP A 222 -13.55 9.04 -10.53
CA ASP A 222 -14.31 8.70 -9.34
C ASP A 222 -13.42 8.79 -8.09
N THR A 223 -13.22 10.01 -7.60
CA THR A 223 -12.45 10.27 -6.37
C THR A 223 -13.32 10.74 -5.22
N TYR A 224 -12.87 10.42 -4.01
CA TYR A 224 -13.57 10.73 -2.77
C TYR A 224 -12.61 11.36 -1.76
N ILE A 225 -13.11 12.31 -0.98
CA ILE A 225 -12.45 12.83 0.21
C ILE A 225 -13.08 12.14 1.42
N ILE A 226 -12.24 11.41 2.16
CA ILE A 226 -12.58 10.89 3.48
C ILE A 226 -11.99 11.86 4.51
N GLU A 227 -12.85 12.51 5.26
CA GLU A 227 -12.50 13.41 6.36
C GLU A 227 -12.87 12.75 7.70
N CYS A 228 -12.03 12.92 8.71
CA CYS A 228 -12.29 12.47 10.07
C CYS A 228 -11.90 13.55 11.07
N GLN A 229 -12.82 13.94 11.94
CA GLN A 229 -12.48 14.61 13.19
C GLN A 229 -12.09 13.53 14.19
N GLY A 230 -10.78 13.34 14.38
CA GLY A 230 -10.25 12.37 15.32
C GLY A 230 -10.54 12.78 16.77
N ILE A 231 -10.58 11.78 17.65
CA ILE A 231 -10.97 11.97 19.06
C ILE A 231 -9.84 12.53 19.93
N GLY A 232 -8.64 12.67 19.39
CA GLY A 232 -7.47 13.13 20.15
C GLY A 232 -7.09 12.19 21.30
N MET A 233 -7.08 10.88 21.01
CA MET A 233 -6.76 9.86 22.01
C MET A 233 -5.39 10.16 22.63
N THR A 234 -5.36 10.23 23.95
CA THR A 234 -4.13 10.47 24.72
C THR A 234 -3.71 9.19 25.40
N ASN A 235 -2.45 8.78 25.21
CA ASN A 235 -1.87 7.65 25.92
C ASN A 235 -1.66 8.04 27.40
N PRO A 236 -2.31 7.37 28.36
CA PRO A 236 -2.17 7.69 29.78
C PRO A 236 -0.84 7.20 30.38
N ASN A 237 -0.11 6.33 29.68
CA ASN A 237 1.14 5.73 30.15
C ASN A 237 2.40 6.52 29.76
N LEU A 238 2.23 7.75 29.28
CA LEU A 238 3.29 8.69 28.89
C LEU A 238 3.09 10.05 29.52
#